data_AF-A0A2I0P0V1-F1
#
_entry.id   AF-A0A2I0P0V1-F1
#
_cell.length_a   1.000
_cell.length_b   1.000
_cell.length_c   1.000
_cell.angle_alpha   90.00
_cell.angle_beta   90.00
_cell.angle_gamma   90.00
#
_symmetry.space_group_name_H-M   'P 1'
#
loop_
_entity.id
_entity.type
_entity.pdbx_description
1 polymer ?
#
loop_
_entity_poly.entity_id
_entity_poly.type
_entity_poly.pdbx_seq_one_letter_code
_entity_poly.pdbx_strand_id
1 'polypeptide(L)' 'MHLSADHIRLLHKYEIRILQSLEYLMSRYDWVPVEELIKNTRLSANEVDYRVRRLVDRGMIKFTQFPYPGYALL' A
#
# COMPACT_ATOMS: atom_id res chain seq x y z
N MET A 1 -0.92 -6.83 15.99
CA MET A 1 -0.34 -7.65 14.90
C MET A 1 1.17 -7.59 15.02
N HIS A 2 1.87 -8.72 15.10
CA HIS A 2 3.35 -8.73 15.14
C HIS A 2 3.88 -8.83 13.71
N LEU A 3 4.44 -7.75 13.16
CA LEU A 3 5.22 -7.82 11.92
C LEU A 3 6.49 -8.65 12.20
N SER A 4 6.54 -9.89 11.72
CA SER A 4 7.76 -10.70 11.78
C SER A 4 8.79 -10.17 10.77
N ALA A 5 10.07 -10.17 11.14
CA ALA A 5 11.17 -9.84 10.24
C ALA A 5 11.17 -10.70 8.97
N ASP A 6 10.69 -11.95 9.06
CA ASP A 6 10.59 -12.84 7.91
C ASP A 6 9.55 -12.38 6.89
N HIS A 7 8.48 -11.72 7.33
CA HIS A 7 7.50 -11.12 6.43
C HIS A 7 8.09 -9.95 5.64
N ILE A 8 8.99 -9.18 6.26
CA ILE A 8 9.67 -8.05 5.62
C ILE A 8 10.69 -8.56 4.59
N ARG A 9 11.45 -9.62 4.92
CA ARG A 9 12.44 -10.23 4.01
C ARG A 9 11.83 -10.80 2.72
N LEU A 10 10.56 -11.20 2.76
CA LEU A 10 9.83 -11.73 1.62
C LEU A 10 9.16 -10.66 0.75
N LEU A 11 9.34 -9.38 1.04
CA LEU A 11 8.77 -8.29 0.25
C LEU A 11 9.51 -8.11 -1.08
N HIS A 12 8.75 -8.06 -2.15
CA HIS A 12 9.28 -7.73 -3.46
C HIS A 12 9.62 -6.23 -3.55
N LYS A 13 10.58 -5.86 -4.41
CA LYS A 13 10.98 -4.45 -4.61
C LYS A 13 9.81 -3.49 -4.89
N TYR A 14 8.77 -3.96 -5.58
CA TYR A 14 7.58 -3.16 -5.87
C TYR A 14 6.65 -3.02 -4.67
N GLU A 15 6.60 -4.01 -3.79
CA GLU A 15 5.83 -3.95 -2.55
C GLU A 15 6.48 -2.94 -1.60
N ILE A 16 7.81 -2.97 -1.49
CA ILE A 16 8.57 -1.96 -0.73
C ILE A 16 8.31 -0.55 -1.28
N ARG A 17 8.37 -0.37 -2.60
CA ARG A 17 8.06 0.93 -3.22
C ARG A 17 6.65 1.40 -2.91
N ILE A 18 5.66 0.50 -2.97
CA ILE A 18 4.27 0.82 -2.64
C ILE A 18 4.16 1.27 -1.18
N LEU A 19 4.77 0.54 -0.25
CA LEU A 19 4.77 0.89 1.18
C LEU A 19 5.41 2.26 1.43
N GLN A 20 6.57 2.53 0.82
CA GLN A 20 7.24 3.84 0.93
C GLN A 20 6.42 4.97 0.32
N SER A 21 5.78 4.73 -0.83
CA SER A 21 4.91 5.71 -1.48
C SER A 21 3.68 5.99 -0.62
N LEU A 22 3.13 4.95 0.01
CA LEU A 22 2.00 5.07 0.91
C LEU A 22 2.37 5.87 2.15
N GLU A 23 3.48 5.56 2.80
CA GLU A 23 4.02 6.31 3.95
C GLU A 23 4.20 7.79 3.63
N TYR A 24 4.81 8.10 2.47
CA TYR A 24 4.97 9.48 2.02
C TYR A 24 3.62 10.19 1.80
N LEU A 25 2.66 9.53 1.14
CA LEU A 25 1.34 10.11 0.87
C LEU A 25 0.47 10.24 2.13
N MET A 26 0.71 9.41 3.15
CA MET A 26 0.03 9.52 4.44
C MET A 26 0.36 10.82 5.19
N SER A 27 1.44 11.53 4.83
CA SER A 27 1.69 12.89 5.33
C SER A 27 0.65 13.92 4.86
N ARG A 28 -0.13 13.59 3.82
CA ARG A 28 -1.12 14.48 3.18
C ARG A 28 -2.54 13.94 3.20
N TYR A 29 -2.70 12.63 3.31
CA TYR A 29 -3.99 11.94 3.27
C TYR A 29 -4.09 10.94 4.42
N ASP A 30 -5.16 11.00 5.21
CA ASP A 30 -5.44 9.94 6.20
C ASP A 30 -5.68 8.58 5.53
N TRP A 31 -6.33 8.62 4.36
CA TRP A 31 -6.54 7.47 3.48
C TRP A 31 -6.05 7.83 2.08
N VAL A 32 -4.98 7.18 1.65
CA VAL A 32 -4.33 7.50 0.37
C VAL A 32 -5.18 6.99 -0.79
N PRO A 33 -5.62 7.86 -1.72
CA PRO A 33 -6.38 7.44 -2.89
C PRO A 33 -5.55 6.56 -3.84
N VAL A 34 -6.19 5.59 -4.48
CA VAL A 34 -5.51 4.68 -5.42
C VAL A 34 -4.86 5.42 -6.60
N GLU A 35 -5.49 6.48 -7.09
CA GLU A 35 -4.96 7.28 -8.21
C GLU A 35 -3.65 7.97 -7.84
N GLU A 36 -3.57 8.53 -6.63
CA GLU A 36 -2.36 9.18 -6.13
C GLU A 36 -1.26 8.15 -5.86
N LEU A 37 -1.62 6.96 -5.36
CA LEU A 37 -0.69 5.85 -5.19
C LEU A 37 -0.11 5.37 -6.54
N ILE A 38 -0.95 5.23 -7.57
CA ILE A 38 -0.50 4.86 -8.92
C ILE A 38 0.46 5.92 -9.49
N LYS A 39 0.10 7.21 -9.39
CA LYS A 39 0.94 8.33 -9.86
C LYS A 39 2.30 8.34 -9.17
N ASN A 40 2.34 8.13 -7.85
CA ASN A 40 3.57 8.19 -7.07
C ASN A 40 4.47 6.95 -7.31
N THR A 41 3.88 5.75 -7.31
CA THR A 41 4.63 4.48 -7.48
C THR A 41 5.18 4.30 -8.90
N ARG A 42 4.60 4.98 -9.89
CA ARG A 42 4.90 4.84 -11.33
C ARG A 42 4.76 3.40 -11.82
N LEU A 43 3.82 2.66 -11.24
CA LEU A 43 3.44 1.32 -11.66
C LEU A 43 2.12 1.37 -12.44
N SER A 44 1.81 0.31 -13.20
CA SER A 44 0.51 0.21 -13.85
C SER A 44 -0.59 0.00 -12.81
N ALA A 45 -1.81 0.45 -13.10
CA ALA A 45 -2.95 0.28 -12.20
C ALA A 45 -3.16 -1.19 -11.79
N ASN A 46 -3.02 -2.12 -12.75
CA ASN A 46 -3.16 -3.55 -12.50
C ASN A 46 -2.06 -4.09 -11.56
N GLU A 47 -0.81 -3.65 -11.72
CA GLU A 47 0.28 -4.09 -10.83
C GLU A 47 0.08 -3.53 -9.41
N VAL A 48 -0.35 -2.27 -9.28
CA VAL A 48 -0.66 -1.67 -7.97
C VAL A 48 -1.79 -2.44 -7.29
N ASP A 49 -2.89 -2.69 -7.99
CA ASP A 49 -4.03 -3.43 -7.44
C ASP A 49 -3.64 -4.84 -6.98
N TYR A 50 -2.92 -5.59 -7.82
CA TYR A 50 -2.43 -6.93 -7.48
C TYR A 50 -1.55 -6.93 -6.22
N ARG A 51 -0.60 -5.99 -6.15
CA ARG A 51 0.36 -5.90 -5.04
C ARG A 51 -0.30 -5.42 -3.75
N VAL A 52 -1.19 -4.45 -3.84
CA VAL A 52 -1.89 -3.90 -2.68
C VAL A 52 -2.82 -4.95 -2.08
N ARG A 53 -3.56 -5.71 -2.89
CA ARG A 53 -4.36 -6.86 -2.40
C ARG A 53 -3.49 -7.83 -1.60
N ARG A 54 -2.33 -8.21 -2.14
CA ARG A 54 -1.38 -9.09 -1.44
C ARG A 54 -0.85 -8.49 -0.12
N LEU A 55 -0.66 -7.17 -0.06
CA LEU A 55 -0.23 -6.48 1.15
C LEU A 55 -1.36 -6.39 2.20
N VAL A 56 -2.61 -6.25 1.76
CA VAL A 56 -3.81 -6.33 2.62
C VAL A 56 -3.96 -7.75 3.18
N ASP A 57 -3.81 -8.79 2.35
CA ASP A 57 -3.87 -10.20 2.79
C ASP A 57 -2.80 -10.52 3.83
N ARG A 58 -1.63 -9.87 3.73
CA ARG A 58 -0.53 -9.97 4.69
C ARG A 58 -0.71 -9.08 5.93
N GLY A 59 -1.78 -8.29 5.99
CA GLY A 59 -2.08 -7.31 7.04
C GLY A 59 -0.97 -6.27 7.21
N MET A 60 -0.40 -5.76 6.12
CA MET A 60 0.53 -4.63 6.16
C MET A 60 -0.16 -3.29 5.85
N ILE A 61 -1.31 -3.35 5.17
CA ILE A 61 -2.07 -2.19 4.72
C ILE A 61 -3.54 -2.42 5.07
N LYS A 62 -4.23 -1.36 5.50
CA LYS A 62 -5.70 -1.29 5.62
C LYS A 62 -6.28 -0.70 4.35
N PHE A 63 -7.44 -1.21 3.97
CA PHE A 63 -8.26 -0.68 2.89
C PHE A 63 -9.58 -0.16 3.44
N THR A 64 -10.00 1.02 3.00
CA THR A 64 -11.35 1.56 3.24
C THR A 64 -12.05 1.83 1.92
N GLN A 65 -13.38 1.70 1.91
CA GLN A 65 -14.23 2.13 0.80
C GLN A 65 -15.00 3.42 1.11
N PHE A 66 -14.99 3.88 2.37
CA PHE A 66 -15.74 5.06 2.82
C PHE A 66 -14.79 6.09 3.42
N PRO A 67 -14.87 7.39 3.05
CA PRO A 67 -15.79 8.01 2.08
C PRO A 67 -15.41 7.79 0.59
N TYR A 68 -14.19 7.34 0.31
CA TYR A 68 -13.68 6.97 -1.02
C TYR A 68 -12.72 5.76 -0.90
N PRO A 69 -12.46 5.00 -1.97
CA PRO A 69 -11.48 3.91 -1.96
C PRO A 69 -10.07 4.43 -1.62
N GLY A 70 -9.51 3.96 -0.50
CA GLY A 70 -8.22 4.42 -0.03
C GLY A 70 -7.47 3.39 0.81
N TYR A 71 -6.16 3.59 0.92
CA TYR A 71 -5.23 2.71 1.62
C TYR A 71 -4.49 3.46 2.72
N ALA A 72 -4.21 2.78 3.84
CA ALA A 72 -3.41 3.32 4.94
C ALA A 72 -2.52 2.22 5.52
N LEU A 73 -1.38 2.58 6.10
CA LEU A 73 -0.55 1.63 6.85
C LEU A 73 -1.28 1.15 8.11
N LEU A 74 -1.03 -0.10 8.50
CA LEU A 74 -1.77 -0.78 9.57
C LEU A 74 -1.39 -0.31 10.97
#